data_AF-A0A7V8W5B5-F1
#
_entry.id   AF-A0A7V8W5B5-F1
#
_cell.length_a   1.000
_cell.length_b   1.000
_cell.length_c   1.000
_cell.angle_alpha   90.00
_cell.angle_beta   90.00
_cell.angle_gamma   90.00
#
_symmetry.space_group_name_H-M   'P 1'
#
loop_
_entity.id
_entity.type
_entity.pdbx_description
1 polymer ?
#
loop_
_entity_poly.entity_id
_entity_poly.type
_entity_poly.pdbx_seq_one_letter_code
_entity_poly.pdbx_strand_id
1 'polypeptide(L)'
;MNRLIPNLAEKQDVTDLESAIDRIGRQLADRSAGLAPTLFNRRWWSNTLLNWCMKDETFKVRVFRFIDLLPSLQDDRQVTKLIQEYFEDLPTLATPLQWGLRAASSTTLGARLTGHSLRQHIVDMARMFIAGTTIQDAGSMLSQLWKSGRACSIDLLGEASVSEIEADRYRER
;
A
#
# COMPACT_ATOMS: atom_id res chain seq x y z
N MET A 1 -36.04 15.19 -52.48
CA MET A 1 -35.30 16.40 -52.06
C MET A 1 -34.47 16.02 -50.84
N ASN A 2 -33.27 15.50 -51.08
CA ASN A 2 -32.40 14.86 -50.10
C ASN A 2 -31.48 15.93 -49.49
N ARG A 3 -31.75 16.40 -48.26
CA ARG A 3 -30.83 17.31 -47.56
C ARG A 3 -29.76 16.47 -46.86
N LEU A 4 -28.60 16.39 -47.49
CA LEU A 4 -27.31 16.08 -46.85
C LEU A 4 -27.05 17.14 -45.78
N ILE A 5 -27.14 16.77 -44.50
CA ILE A 5 -26.51 17.53 -43.42
C ILE A 5 -25.07 17.00 -43.33
N PRO A 6 -24.04 17.83 -43.53
CA PRO A 6 -22.66 17.36 -43.48
C PRO A 6 -22.28 17.01 -42.03
N ASN A 7 -21.84 15.77 -41.82
CA ASN A 7 -21.12 15.38 -40.63
C ASN A 7 -19.70 15.99 -40.67
N LEU A 8 -19.57 17.25 -40.26
CA LEU A 8 -18.29 17.99 -40.21
C LEU A 8 -17.95 18.54 -38.82
N ALA A 9 -18.84 18.40 -37.82
CA ALA A 9 -18.56 18.83 -36.45
C ALA A 9 -17.88 17.74 -35.60
N GLU A 10 -17.98 16.47 -35.98
CA GLU A 10 -17.58 15.34 -35.13
C GLU A 10 -16.08 15.00 -35.23
N LYS A 11 -15.39 15.47 -36.28
CA LYS A 11 -13.99 15.14 -36.56
C LYS A 11 -12.98 16.20 -36.12
N GLN A 12 -13.45 17.41 -35.81
CA GLN A 12 -12.61 18.52 -35.38
C GLN A 12 -12.43 18.59 -33.85
N ASP A 13 -13.17 17.76 -33.09
CA ASP A 13 -13.22 17.80 -31.62
C ASP A 13 -12.26 16.78 -30.95
N VAL A 14 -12.01 15.64 -31.59
CA VAL A 14 -11.18 14.57 -31.01
C VAL A 14 -9.68 14.87 -31.08
N THR A 15 -9.19 15.44 -32.19
CA THR A 15 -7.76 15.77 -32.34
C THR A 15 -7.33 16.92 -31.42
N ASP A 16 -8.21 17.89 -31.20
CA ASP A 16 -7.96 19.00 -30.28
C ASP A 16 -8.02 18.53 -28.82
N LEU A 17 -8.93 17.61 -28.49
CA LEU A 17 -8.99 16.96 -27.17
C LEU A 17 -7.73 16.15 -26.87
N GLU A 18 -7.30 15.26 -27.77
CA GLU A 18 -6.07 14.46 -27.59
C GLU A 18 -4.84 15.35 -27.43
N SER A 19 -4.75 16.44 -28.20
CA SER A 19 -3.69 17.42 -28.07
C SER A 19 -3.71 18.13 -26.71
N ALA A 20 -4.89 18.43 -26.16
CA ALA A 20 -5.03 18.99 -24.83
C ALA A 20 -4.67 17.98 -23.73
N ILE A 21 -5.05 16.72 -23.88
CA ILE A 21 -4.70 15.63 -22.95
C ILE A 21 -3.19 15.45 -22.90
N ASP A 22 -2.51 15.31 -24.04
CA ASP A 22 -1.05 15.12 -24.08
C ASP A 22 -0.33 16.34 -23.49
N ARG A 23 -0.75 17.55 -23.84
CA ARG A 23 -0.18 18.79 -23.29
C ARG A 23 -0.34 18.88 -21.77
N ILE A 24 -1.53 18.63 -21.23
CA ILE A 24 -1.79 18.67 -19.78
C ILE A 24 -1.02 17.54 -19.08
N GLY A 25 -1.02 16.33 -19.66
CA GLY A 25 -0.30 15.17 -19.13
C GLY A 25 1.20 15.44 -19.02
N ARG A 26 1.83 16.01 -20.05
CA ARG A 26 3.24 16.43 -20.01
C ARG A 26 3.50 17.50 -18.96
N GLN A 27 2.64 18.51 -18.87
CA GLN A 27 2.77 19.56 -17.86
C GLN A 27 2.67 19.01 -16.43
N LEU A 28 1.79 18.05 -16.19
CA LEU A 28 1.69 17.35 -14.91
C LEU A 28 2.93 16.49 -14.65
N ALA A 29 3.40 15.74 -15.65
CA ALA A 29 4.60 14.92 -15.55
C ALA A 29 5.84 15.77 -15.23
N ASP A 30 6.07 16.87 -15.94
CA ASP A 30 7.19 17.79 -15.73
C ASP A 30 7.14 18.43 -14.34
N ARG A 31 5.95 18.84 -13.87
CA ARG A 31 5.76 19.38 -12.51
C ARG A 31 5.92 18.32 -11.44
N SER A 32 5.67 17.04 -11.76
CA SER A 32 5.85 15.90 -10.86
C SER A 32 7.28 15.32 -10.91
N ALA A 33 8.11 15.73 -11.87
CA ALA A 33 9.46 15.23 -12.04
C ALA A 33 10.30 15.57 -10.79
N GLY A 34 10.84 14.55 -10.13
CA GLY A 34 11.53 14.68 -8.85
C GLY A 34 10.62 14.73 -7.61
N LEU A 35 9.29 14.83 -7.79
CA LEU A 35 8.25 14.72 -6.75
C LEU A 35 7.52 13.37 -6.79
N ALA A 36 8.03 12.40 -7.57
CA ALA A 36 7.47 11.05 -7.67
C ALA A 36 6.98 10.59 -6.29
N PRO A 37 5.71 10.13 -6.16
CA PRO A 37 5.11 9.81 -4.87
C PRO A 37 6.07 8.95 -4.09
N THR A 38 6.66 9.56 -3.09
CA THR A 38 7.65 8.95 -2.26
C THR A 38 6.91 8.14 -1.21
N LEU A 39 6.22 7.09 -1.65
CA LEU A 39 6.15 5.85 -0.86
C LEU A 39 7.58 5.37 -0.48
N PHE A 40 8.60 5.95 -1.12
CA PHE A 40 10.02 5.75 -0.95
C PHE A 40 10.79 6.74 -0.06
N ASN A 41 10.19 7.80 0.48
CA ASN A 41 10.94 8.77 1.29
C ASN A 41 10.43 8.86 2.73
N ARG A 42 10.34 7.68 3.36
CA ARG A 42 10.77 7.41 4.75
C ARG A 42 10.52 5.94 5.11
N ARG A 43 11.23 5.03 4.43
CA ARG A 43 11.75 3.76 4.98
C ARG A 43 12.33 2.90 3.85
N TRP A 44 13.57 2.45 4.05
CA TRP A 44 14.41 1.64 3.18
C TRP A 44 13.77 0.37 2.58
N TRP A 45 12.68 -0.16 3.16
CA TRP A 45 12.09 -1.45 2.78
C TRP A 45 11.13 -1.39 1.58
N SER A 46 10.49 -0.24 1.28
CA SER A 46 9.49 -0.17 0.20
C SER A 46 10.13 -0.33 -1.18
N ASN A 47 11.33 0.24 -1.41
CA ASN A 47 11.99 0.17 -2.73
C ASN A 47 12.42 -1.25 -3.07
N THR A 48 13.15 -1.90 -2.17
CA THR A 48 13.71 -3.22 -2.49
C THR A 48 12.65 -4.31 -2.52
N LEU A 49 11.74 -4.34 -1.54
CA LEU A 49 10.68 -5.34 -1.48
C LEU A 49 9.73 -5.21 -2.67
N LEU A 50 9.26 -3.99 -2.95
CA LEU A 50 8.32 -3.76 -4.06
C LEU A 50 8.99 -4.04 -5.41
N ASN A 51 10.24 -3.63 -5.60
CA ASN A 51 10.99 -3.96 -6.81
C ASN A 51 11.18 -5.48 -6.98
N TRP A 52 11.34 -6.23 -5.90
CA TRP A 52 11.37 -7.70 -5.97
C TRP A 52 9.99 -8.28 -6.30
N CYS A 53 8.91 -7.78 -5.69
CA CYS A 53 7.55 -8.16 -6.06
C CYS A 53 7.23 -7.88 -7.53
N MET A 54 7.81 -6.84 -8.13
CA MET A 54 7.64 -6.54 -9.56
C MET A 54 8.46 -7.46 -10.47
N LYS A 55 9.50 -8.13 -9.96
CA LYS A 55 10.38 -9.02 -10.72
C LYS A 55 10.00 -10.49 -10.60
N ASP A 56 9.31 -10.87 -9.53
CA ASP A 56 8.93 -12.25 -9.22
C ASP A 56 7.48 -12.30 -8.73
N GLU A 57 6.61 -12.86 -9.57
CA GLU A 57 5.17 -12.99 -9.28
C GLU A 57 4.89 -13.94 -8.12
N THR A 58 5.69 -15.01 -7.97
CA THR A 58 5.52 -15.96 -6.87
C THR A 58 5.87 -15.30 -5.54
N PHE A 59 6.96 -14.54 -5.52
CA PHE A 59 7.35 -13.74 -4.37
C PHE A 59 6.29 -12.70 -4.03
N LYS A 60 5.77 -11.97 -5.03
CA LYS A 60 4.67 -11.02 -4.87
C LYS A 60 3.47 -11.64 -4.17
N VAL A 61 2.94 -12.74 -4.70
CA VAL A 61 1.77 -13.43 -4.13
C VAL A 61 2.00 -13.81 -2.67
N ARG A 62 3.19 -14.34 -2.34
CA ARG A 62 3.54 -14.73 -0.97
C ARG A 62 3.63 -13.54 -0.02
N VAL A 63 4.21 -12.42 -0.44
CA VAL A 63 4.24 -11.18 0.35
C VAL A 63 2.83 -10.66 0.63
N PHE A 64 1.97 -10.59 -0.39
CA PHE A 64 0.59 -10.10 -0.21
C PHE A 64 -0.24 -11.01 0.71
N ARG A 65 -0.13 -12.34 0.55
CA ARG A 65 -0.79 -13.31 1.45
C ARG A 65 -0.25 -13.25 2.87
N PHE A 66 1.06 -13.07 3.03
CA PHE A 66 1.66 -12.87 4.35
C PHE A 66 1.05 -11.63 5.02
N ILE A 67 1.02 -10.49 4.32
CA ILE A 67 0.44 -9.24 4.82
C ILE A 67 -1.03 -9.41 5.23
N ASP A 68 -1.82 -10.11 4.43
CA ASP A 68 -3.24 -10.41 4.70
C ASP A 68 -3.45 -11.21 5.99
N LEU A 69 -2.52 -12.13 6.30
CA LEU A 69 -2.61 -12.99 7.49
C LEU A 69 -2.08 -12.34 8.77
N LEU A 70 -1.23 -11.31 8.66
CA LEU A 70 -0.56 -10.69 9.82
C LEU A 70 -1.50 -10.20 10.93
N PRO A 71 -2.64 -9.54 10.63
CA PRO A 71 -3.57 -9.09 11.66
C PRO A 71 -4.10 -10.23 12.53
N SER A 72 -4.17 -11.44 11.98
CA SER A 72 -4.64 -12.64 12.67
C SER A 72 -3.59 -13.29 13.58
N LEU A 73 -2.32 -12.87 13.50
CA LEU A 73 -1.23 -13.47 14.27
C LEU A 73 -1.10 -12.84 15.67
N GLN A 74 -1.29 -13.67 16.69
CA GLN A 74 -1.40 -13.25 18.09
C GLN A 74 -0.06 -12.98 18.76
N ASP A 75 1.03 -13.60 18.29
CA ASP A 75 2.36 -13.46 18.90
C ASP A 75 3.49 -13.47 17.87
N ASP A 76 4.70 -13.16 18.33
CA ASP A 76 5.89 -13.07 17.48
C ASP A 76 6.37 -14.44 16.97
N ARG A 77 6.07 -15.53 17.68
CA ARG A 77 6.42 -16.89 17.23
C ARG A 77 5.60 -17.29 16.01
N GLN A 78 4.31 -16.96 16.01
CA GLN A 78 3.43 -17.18 14.85
C GLN A 78 3.93 -16.40 13.62
N VAL A 79 4.38 -15.15 13.82
CA VAL A 79 5.01 -14.34 12.75
C VAL A 79 6.25 -15.03 12.21
N THR A 80 7.19 -15.45 13.08
CA THR A 80 8.43 -16.13 12.64
C THR A 80 8.12 -17.42 11.88
N LYS A 81 7.19 -18.23 12.38
CA LYS A 81 6.77 -19.47 11.74
C LYS A 81 6.19 -19.22 10.35
N LEU A 82 5.31 -18.24 10.21
CA LEU A 82 4.68 -17.92 8.92
C LEU A 82 5.71 -17.43 7.89
N ILE A 83 6.73 -16.68 8.31
CA ILE A 83 7.83 -16.29 7.41
C ILE A 83 8.58 -17.52 6.90
N GLN A 84 8.89 -18.47 7.78
CA GLN A 84 9.58 -19.69 7.38
C GLN A 84 8.73 -20.46 6.36
N GLU A 85 7.45 -20.71 6.65
CA GLU A 85 6.54 -21.42 5.74
C GLU A 85 6.38 -20.71 4.38
N TYR A 86 6.33 -19.38 4.36
CA TYR A 86 6.10 -18.63 3.12
C TYR A 86 7.37 -18.42 2.30
N PHE A 87 8.55 -18.35 2.92
CA PHE A 87 9.75 -17.84 2.23
C PHE A 87 10.97 -18.76 2.29
N GLU A 88 10.89 -19.92 2.95
CA GLU A 88 12.01 -20.86 3.04
C GLU A 88 12.45 -21.41 1.66
N ASP A 89 11.50 -21.74 0.79
CA ASP A 89 11.78 -22.36 -0.51
C ASP A 89 12.01 -21.37 -1.66
N LEU A 90 12.07 -20.06 -1.39
CA LEU A 90 12.25 -19.06 -2.44
C LEU A 90 13.73 -18.79 -2.71
N PRO A 91 14.28 -19.15 -3.88
CA PRO A 91 15.68 -18.89 -4.23
C PRO A 91 16.01 -17.39 -4.36
N THR A 92 14.99 -16.53 -4.42
CA THR A 92 15.06 -15.09 -4.70
C THR A 92 15.24 -14.20 -3.48
N LEU A 93 15.10 -14.71 -2.25
CA LEU A 93 15.59 -13.95 -1.09
C LEU A 93 17.11 -13.92 -1.19
N ALA A 94 17.69 -12.74 -1.40
CA ALA A 94 19.13 -12.55 -1.41
C ALA A 94 19.72 -13.34 -0.23
N THR A 95 20.59 -14.31 -0.53
CA THR A 95 21.22 -15.26 0.39
C THR A 95 21.54 -14.70 1.80
N PRO A 96 21.99 -13.44 1.98
CA PRO A 96 22.14 -12.83 3.32
C PRO A 96 20.87 -12.72 4.17
N LEU A 97 19.67 -12.50 3.59
CA LEU A 97 18.43 -12.36 4.35
C LEU A 97 17.95 -13.72 4.89
N GLN A 98 18.05 -14.78 4.08
CA GLN A 98 17.76 -16.15 4.54
C GLN A 98 18.73 -16.61 5.63
N TRP A 99 20.02 -16.30 5.48
CA TRP A 99 21.03 -16.56 6.51
C TRP A 99 20.74 -15.80 7.80
N GLY A 100 20.42 -14.50 7.71
CA GLY A 100 20.08 -13.66 8.85
C GLY A 100 18.83 -14.13 9.58
N LEU A 101 17.78 -14.52 8.85
CA LEU A 101 16.56 -15.08 9.43
C LEU A 101 16.81 -16.43 10.10
N ARG A 102 17.53 -17.35 9.46
CA ARG A 102 17.87 -18.67 10.04
C ARG A 102 18.76 -18.56 11.27
N ALA A 103 19.79 -17.70 11.23
CA ALA A 103 20.66 -17.45 12.36
C ALA A 103 19.90 -16.78 13.51
N ALA A 104 19.02 -15.81 13.24
CA ALA A 104 18.23 -15.17 14.27
C ALA A 104 17.16 -16.11 14.85
N SER A 105 16.52 -16.96 14.04
CA SER A 105 15.53 -17.94 14.50
C SER A 105 16.14 -19.16 15.19
N SER A 106 17.46 -19.34 15.14
CA SER A 106 18.15 -20.48 15.78
C SER A 106 18.14 -20.45 17.30
N THR A 107 17.81 -19.29 17.90
CA THR A 107 17.66 -19.13 19.35
C THR A 107 16.29 -18.55 19.69
N THR A 108 15.70 -18.99 20.81
CA THR A 108 14.37 -18.51 21.26
C THR A 108 14.32 -17.00 21.49
N LEU A 109 15.45 -16.39 21.87
CA LEU A 109 15.56 -14.94 22.07
C LEU A 109 15.72 -14.19 20.73
N GLY A 110 16.55 -14.70 19.81
CA GLY A 110 16.70 -14.10 18.48
C GLY A 110 15.41 -14.18 17.65
N ALA A 111 14.65 -15.27 17.77
CA ALA A 111 13.35 -15.41 17.11
C ALA A 111 12.34 -14.35 17.58
N ARG A 112 12.29 -14.09 18.90
CA ARG A 112 11.41 -13.08 19.49
C ARG A 112 11.78 -11.65 19.05
N LEU A 113 13.07 -11.31 19.08
CA LEU A 113 13.53 -9.97 18.67
C LEU A 113 13.27 -9.72 17.17
N THR A 114 13.50 -10.72 16.33
CA THR A 114 13.23 -10.64 14.88
C THR A 114 11.73 -10.53 14.59
N GLY A 115 10.88 -11.32 15.26
CA GLY A 115 9.43 -11.26 15.11
C GLY A 115 8.85 -9.89 15.50
N HIS A 116 9.28 -9.34 16.64
CA HIS A 116 8.86 -8.01 17.10
C HIS A 116 9.26 -6.90 16.12
N SER A 117 10.52 -6.89 15.67
CA SER A 117 11.03 -5.88 14.73
C SER A 117 10.27 -5.91 13.40
N LEU A 118 10.02 -7.11 12.87
CA LEU A 118 9.28 -7.27 11.63
C LEU A 118 7.82 -6.83 11.78
N ARG A 119 7.14 -7.25 12.86
CA ARG A 119 5.77 -6.82 13.17
C ARG A 119 5.70 -5.30 13.23
N GLN A 120 6.65 -4.64 13.89
CA GLN A 120 6.70 -3.18 13.96
C GLN A 120 6.86 -2.55 12.58
N HIS A 121 7.73 -3.08 11.72
CA HIS A 121 7.90 -2.57 10.36
C HIS A 121 6.64 -2.67 9.49
N ILE A 122 5.82 -3.69 9.73
CA ILE A 122 4.55 -3.87 9.00
C ILE A 122 3.48 -2.92 9.57
N VAL A 123 3.41 -2.75 10.89
CA VAL A 123 2.54 -1.73 11.49
C VAL A 123 2.91 -0.33 10.99
N ASP A 124 4.20 -0.04 10.90
CA ASP A 124 4.72 1.21 10.36
C ASP A 124 4.33 1.41 8.88
N MET A 125 4.26 0.33 8.10
CA MET A 125 3.75 0.36 6.73
C MET A 125 2.26 0.72 6.71
N ALA A 126 1.45 0.04 7.53
CA ALA A 126 0.00 0.27 7.57
C ALA A 126 -0.32 1.74 7.88
N ARG A 127 0.46 2.36 8.78
CA ARG A 127 0.37 3.79 9.14
C ARG A 127 0.67 4.76 7.99
N MET A 128 1.23 4.31 6.87
CA MET A 128 1.37 5.15 5.67
C MET A 128 0.03 5.36 4.96
N PHE A 129 -0.91 4.42 5.11
CA PHE A 129 -2.22 4.43 4.46
C PHE A 129 -3.36 4.76 5.41
N ILE A 130 -3.13 4.63 6.72
CA ILE A 130 -4.13 4.84 7.76
C ILE A 130 -3.78 6.09 8.57
N ALA A 131 -4.70 7.06 8.59
CA ALA A 131 -4.48 8.35 9.26
C ALA A 131 -4.41 8.27 10.79
N GLY A 132 -5.05 7.26 11.37
CA GLY A 132 -5.07 7.00 12.81
C GLY A 132 -5.85 5.74 13.13
N THR A 133 -5.63 5.19 14.32
CA THR A 133 -6.40 4.04 14.84
C THR A 133 -7.75 4.43 15.42
N THR A 134 -7.93 5.72 15.71
CA THR A 134 -9.19 6.34 16.14
C THR A 134 -9.38 7.68 15.43
N ILE A 135 -10.62 8.18 15.45
CA ILE A 135 -10.96 9.51 14.90
C ILE A 135 -10.14 10.60 15.61
N GLN A 136 -9.96 10.48 16.92
CA GLN A 136 -9.20 11.41 17.74
C GLN A 136 -7.72 11.40 17.35
N ASP A 137 -7.13 10.23 17.13
CA ASP A 137 -5.73 10.10 16.70
C ASP A 137 -5.50 10.74 15.32
N ALA A 138 -6.46 10.57 14.40
CA ALA A 138 -6.39 11.10 13.04
C ALA A 138 -6.50 12.64 12.98
N GLY A 139 -7.13 13.28 13.99
CA GLY A 139 -7.40 14.72 13.99
C GLY A 139 -6.15 15.59 13.80
N SER A 140 -5.02 15.18 14.40
CA SER A 140 -3.74 15.89 14.25
C SER A 140 -3.22 15.89 12.81
N MET A 141 -3.30 14.75 12.12
CA MET A 141 -2.90 14.60 10.72
C MET A 141 -3.85 15.37 9.80
N LEU A 142 -5.16 15.25 10.01
CA LEU A 142 -6.17 15.95 9.21
C LEU A 142 -6.02 17.48 9.32
N SER A 143 -5.74 17.99 10.52
CA SER A 143 -5.47 19.41 10.73
C SER A 143 -4.20 19.88 9.98
N GLN A 144 -3.14 19.06 9.96
CA GLN A 144 -1.93 19.36 9.20
C GLN A 144 -2.20 19.41 7.69
N LEU A 145 -2.97 18.46 7.16
CA LEU A 145 -3.37 18.44 5.75
C LEU A 145 -4.17 19.69 5.38
N TRP A 146 -5.17 20.06 6.20
CA TRP A 146 -5.95 21.26 6.00
C TRP A 146 -5.11 22.53 5.99
N LYS A 147 -4.22 22.70 6.98
CA LYS A 147 -3.28 23.84 7.06
C LYS A 147 -2.33 23.90 5.86
N SER A 148 -2.07 22.78 5.21
CA SER A 148 -1.26 22.69 3.99
C SER A 148 -2.05 22.94 2.69
N GLY A 149 -3.32 23.34 2.78
CA GLY A 149 -4.20 23.60 1.63
C GLY A 149 -4.76 22.33 0.98
N ARG A 150 -4.79 21.21 1.70
CA ARG A 150 -5.32 19.92 1.21
C ARG A 150 -6.63 19.60 1.91
N ALA A 151 -7.70 19.48 1.13
CA ALA A 151 -8.95 18.93 1.63
C ALA A 151 -8.83 17.41 1.84
N CYS A 152 -9.69 16.84 2.69
CA CYS A 152 -9.70 15.42 3.01
C CYS A 152 -11.10 14.85 2.91
N SER A 153 -11.21 13.61 2.44
CA SER A 153 -12.35 12.73 2.65
C SER A 153 -11.96 11.70 3.70
N ILE A 154 -12.89 11.35 4.60
CA ILE A 154 -12.64 10.37 5.66
C ILE A 154 -13.35 9.08 5.27
N ASP A 155 -12.62 7.98 5.30
CA ASP A 155 -13.14 6.62 5.14
C ASP A 155 -12.86 5.85 6.44
N LEU A 156 -13.90 5.28 7.04
CA LEU A 156 -13.79 4.53 8.29
C LEU A 156 -13.52 3.06 7.97
N LEU A 157 -12.33 2.58 8.30
CA LEU A 157 -11.99 1.18 8.06
C LEU A 157 -12.77 0.25 8.99
N GLY A 158 -13.35 -0.80 8.40
CA GLY A 158 -14.08 -1.85 9.11
C GLY A 158 -13.99 -3.18 8.36
N GLU A 159 -14.19 -4.27 9.09
CA GLU A 159 -14.38 -5.58 8.48
C GLU A 159 -15.78 -5.67 7.85
N ALA A 160 -15.97 -6.65 6.97
CA ALA A 160 -17.28 -6.90 6.37
C ALA A 160 -18.31 -7.16 7.48
N SER A 161 -19.38 -6.36 7.52
CA SER A 161 -20.49 -6.58 8.45
C SER A 161 -21.27 -7.81 7.99
N VAL A 162 -21.27 -8.86 8.80
CA VAL A 162 -21.98 -10.13 8.53
C VAL A 162 -23.26 -10.27 9.35
N SER A 163 -23.60 -9.26 10.16
CA SER A 163 -24.84 -9.17 10.92
C SER A 163 -25.34 -7.74 11.06
N GLU A 164 -26.64 -7.57 11.32
CA GLU A 164 -27.24 -6.26 11.62
C GLU A 164 -26.61 -5.58 12.84
N ILE A 165 -26.25 -6.37 13.86
CA ILE A 165 -25.60 -5.87 15.08
C ILE A 165 -24.22 -5.25 14.75
N GLU A 166 -23.47 -5.85 13.82
CA GLU A 166 -22.19 -5.31 13.37
C GLU A 166 -22.36 -4.05 12.52
N ALA A 167 -23.39 -4.02 11.66
CA ALA A 167 -23.72 -2.83 10.87
C ALA A 167 -24.12 -1.65 11.75
N ASP A 168 -24.97 -1.87 12.77
CA ASP A 168 -25.33 -0.87 13.77
C ASP A 168 -24.10 -0.37 14.54
N ARG A 169 -23.22 -1.29 14.97
CA ARG A 169 -21.97 -0.91 15.63
C ARG A 169 -21.05 -0.09 14.72
N TYR A 170 -20.98 -0.40 13.43
CA TYR A 170 -20.19 0.38 12.47
C TYR A 170 -20.75 1.79 12.28
N ARG A 171 -22.09 1.95 12.25
CA ARG A 171 -22.75 3.26 12.21
C ARG A 171 -22.44 4.13 13.43
N GLU A 172 -22.27 3.51 14.60
CA GLU A 172 -22.03 4.20 15.88
C GLU A 172 -20.57 4.60 16.12
N ARG A 173 -19.65 4.24 15.23
CA ARG A 173 -18.24 4.61 15.29
C ARG A 173 -17.98 6.04 14.82
#